data_AF-A0A355QCP5-F1
#
_entry.id   AF-A0A355QCP5-F1
#
_cell.length_a   1.000
_cell.length_b   1.000
_cell.length_c   1.000
_cell.angle_alpha   90.00
_cell.angle_beta   90.00
_cell.angle_gamma   90.00
#
_symmetry.space_group_name_H-M   'P 1'
#
loop_
_entity.id
_entity.type
_entity.pdbx_description
1 polymer ?
#
loop_
_entity_poly.entity_id
_entity_poly.type
_entity_poly.pdbx_seq_one_letter_code
_entity_poly.pdbx_strand_id
1 'polypeptide(L)'
;DQFHHLWFLWFLCWLVAGFALIAPLANEVGKGIASAKVRRRLLWIAFPLTLALQARMGDSGAYEAFGPDTSTGLLPAAHVLLYYAVFFGYGAAAFGARTDDGEPLIDRLGQHWRIVLPATVVIFLMAIDATFGDEPNRWGSVVLQVLYVWGMTFGLIGLFRQLLSGERYWVRYLSDASYWMYLLHLPLVILAQDWIRDWDIPRIPKFLAICWGVSGLLLLTYRYLVRYTPIGTLLNGPRTRPEPSPSVAGTIDGS
;
A
#
# COMPACT_ATOMS: atom_id res chain seq x y z
N ASP A 1 18.99 -8.44 14.00
CA ASP A 1 18.15 -8.09 12.84
C ASP A 1 16.65 -8.09 13.19
N GLN A 2 16.15 -7.05 13.86
CA GLN A 2 14.89 -7.15 14.63
C GLN A 2 13.62 -6.57 13.95
N PHE A 3 13.70 -6.03 12.72
CA PHE A 3 12.55 -5.38 12.05
C PHE A 3 12.14 -6.00 10.70
N HIS A 4 12.35 -7.30 10.50
CA HIS A 4 12.04 -7.96 9.21
C HIS A 4 10.61 -7.72 8.71
N HIS A 5 9.61 -7.66 9.60
CA HIS A 5 8.23 -7.43 9.21
C HIS A 5 7.75 -5.98 9.35
N LEU A 6 8.31 -5.23 10.31
CA LEU A 6 7.97 -3.82 10.58
C LEU A 6 8.72 -2.83 9.68
N TRP A 7 9.53 -3.31 8.75
CA TRP A 7 10.33 -2.47 7.85
C TRP A 7 9.47 -1.42 7.15
N PHE A 8 8.27 -1.77 6.67
CA PHE A 8 7.37 -0.82 6.02
C PHE A 8 6.95 0.34 6.95
N LEU A 9 6.57 0.05 8.19
CA LEU A 9 6.24 1.10 9.18
C LEU A 9 7.45 1.96 9.51
N TRP A 10 8.64 1.34 9.63
CA TRP A 10 9.87 2.07 9.90
C TRP A 10 10.21 3.05 8.76
N PHE A 11 10.09 2.60 7.51
CA PHE A 11 10.24 3.46 6.34
C PHE A 11 9.20 4.58 6.35
N LEU A 12 7.94 4.28 6.67
CA LEU A 12 6.90 5.28 6.77
C LEU A 12 7.22 6.36 7.82
N CYS A 13 7.75 5.98 8.99
CA CYS A 13 8.20 6.93 10.01
C CYS A 13 9.28 7.88 9.46
N TRP A 14 10.30 7.35 8.78
CA TRP A 14 11.35 8.16 8.16
C TRP A 14 10.81 9.08 7.06
N LEU A 15 9.93 8.57 6.19
CA LEU A 15 9.34 9.35 5.11
C LEU A 15 8.43 10.46 5.63
N VAL A 16 7.61 10.19 6.66
CA VAL A 16 6.76 11.20 7.30
C VAL A 16 7.59 12.25 8.01
N ALA A 17 8.63 11.85 8.75
CA ALA A 17 9.54 12.80 9.39
C ALA A 17 10.26 13.69 8.36
N GLY A 18 10.80 13.09 7.30
CA GLY A 18 11.41 13.83 6.19
C GLY A 18 10.41 14.74 5.48
N PHE A 19 9.19 14.28 5.25
CA PHE A 19 8.11 15.07 4.67
C PHE A 19 7.75 16.26 5.56
N ALA A 20 7.63 16.09 6.87
CA ALA A 20 7.31 17.19 7.78
C ALA A 20 8.40 18.29 7.76
N LEU A 21 9.66 17.91 7.59
CA LEU A 21 10.78 18.85 7.46
C LEU A 21 10.81 19.56 6.09
N ILE A 22 10.50 18.84 5.01
CA ILE A 22 10.59 19.35 3.63
C ILE A 22 9.32 20.08 3.20
N ALA A 23 8.16 19.70 3.72
CA ALA A 23 6.85 20.29 3.38
C ALA A 23 6.79 21.81 3.45
N PRO A 24 7.30 22.50 4.50
CA PRO A 24 7.29 23.98 4.52
C PRO A 24 8.11 24.57 3.37
N LEU A 25 9.31 24.04 3.11
CA LEU A 25 10.16 24.48 2.01
C LEU A 25 9.51 24.20 0.64
N ALA A 26 8.93 23.02 0.46
CA ALA A 26 8.24 22.63 -0.75
C ALA A 26 7.01 23.51 -1.01
N ASN A 27 6.30 23.95 0.04
CA ASN A 27 5.18 24.87 -0.08
C ASN A 27 5.65 26.27 -0.49
N GLU A 28 6.74 26.79 0.10
CA GLU A 28 7.32 28.08 -0.30
C GLU A 28 7.80 28.06 -1.76
N VAL A 29 8.51 27.02 -2.18
CA VAL A 29 8.93 26.84 -3.59
C VAL A 29 7.70 26.68 -4.50
N GLY A 30 6.69 25.94 -4.04
CA GLY A 30 5.44 25.71 -4.76
C GLY A 30 4.63 26.97 -5.03
N LYS A 31 4.66 27.96 -4.12
CA LYS A 31 4.07 29.29 -4.34
C LYS A 31 4.72 30.02 -5.52
N GLY A 32 6.02 29.81 -5.75
CA GLY A 32 6.74 30.38 -6.90
C GLY A 32 6.34 29.75 -8.24
N ILE A 33 5.80 28.54 -8.24
CA ILE A 33 5.32 27.85 -9.44
C ILE A 33 3.84 28.19 -9.64
N ALA A 34 3.57 29.35 -10.23
CA ALA A 34 2.22 29.88 -10.42
C ALA A 34 1.30 28.98 -11.27
N SER A 35 1.86 28.15 -12.17
CA SER A 35 1.07 27.33 -13.08
C SER A 35 0.79 25.93 -12.53
N ALA A 36 -0.48 25.63 -12.30
CA ALA A 36 -0.95 24.27 -11.95
C ALA A 36 -0.56 23.22 -13.01
N LYS A 37 -0.46 23.62 -14.29
CA LYS A 37 -0.02 22.75 -15.38
C LYS A 37 1.47 22.37 -15.24
N VAL A 38 2.32 23.32 -14.84
CA VAL A 38 3.76 23.05 -14.58
C VAL A 38 3.90 22.11 -13.38
N ARG A 39 3.19 22.39 -12.28
CA ARG A 39 3.17 21.50 -11.10
C ARG A 39 2.74 20.06 -11.46
N ARG A 40 1.72 19.92 -12.31
CA ARG A 40 1.29 18.60 -12.83
C ARG A 40 2.35 17.94 -13.72
N ARG A 41 3.04 18.70 -14.56
CA ARG A 41 4.15 18.18 -15.37
C ARG A 41 5.30 17.67 -14.52
N LEU A 42 5.61 18.34 -13.41
CA LEU A 42 6.65 17.91 -12.47
C LEU A 42 6.35 16.55 -11.84
N LEU A 43 5.08 16.17 -11.68
CA LEU A 43 4.72 14.83 -11.19
C LEU A 43 5.25 13.70 -12.10
N TRP A 44 5.40 13.96 -13.40
CA TRP A 44 5.94 12.98 -14.34
C TRP A 44 7.44 12.75 -14.18
N ILE A 45 8.17 13.63 -13.46
CA ILE A 45 9.58 13.39 -13.08
C ILE A 45 9.70 12.18 -12.16
N ALA A 46 8.63 11.79 -11.47
CA ALA A 46 8.61 10.57 -10.66
C ALA A 46 8.97 9.33 -11.49
N PHE A 47 8.55 9.22 -12.75
CA PHE A 47 8.85 8.07 -13.61
C PHE A 47 10.34 7.89 -13.92
N PRO A 48 11.05 8.88 -14.51
CA PRO A 48 12.49 8.76 -14.76
C PRO A 48 13.29 8.65 -13.45
N LEU A 49 12.80 9.25 -12.35
CA LEU A 49 13.42 9.09 -11.04
C LEU A 49 13.28 7.66 -10.51
N THR A 50 12.08 7.05 -10.60
CA THR A 50 11.89 5.63 -10.26
C THR A 50 12.75 4.72 -11.13
N LEU A 51 12.91 5.03 -12.42
CA LEU A 51 13.78 4.28 -13.33
C LEU A 51 15.24 4.36 -12.91
N ALA A 52 15.74 5.56 -12.60
CA ALA A 52 17.11 5.75 -12.16
C ALA A 52 17.40 5.03 -10.83
N LEU A 53 16.44 5.04 -9.89
CA LEU A 53 16.58 4.36 -8.60
C LEU A 53 16.47 2.84 -8.75
N GLN A 54 15.52 2.33 -9.56
CA GLN A 54 15.39 0.90 -9.85
C GLN A 54 16.65 0.36 -10.56
N ALA A 55 17.26 1.13 -11.47
CA ALA A 55 18.49 0.72 -12.16
C ALA A 55 19.70 0.55 -11.21
N ARG A 56 19.65 1.19 -10.03
CA ARG A 56 20.68 1.10 -8.98
C ARG A 56 20.46 -0.06 -8.01
N MET A 57 19.30 -0.71 -8.07
CA MET A 57 18.96 -1.88 -7.24
C MET A 57 19.45 -3.18 -7.89
N GLY A 58 19.54 -4.26 -7.10
CA GLY A 58 20.03 -5.57 -7.57
C GLY A 58 21.56 -5.67 -7.66
N ASP A 59 22.29 -4.93 -6.83
CA ASP A 59 23.76 -4.88 -6.74
C ASP A 59 24.46 -4.86 -8.11
N SER A 60 24.03 -3.92 -8.96
CA SER A 60 24.55 -3.79 -10.33
C SER A 60 24.43 -5.03 -11.22
N GLY A 61 23.46 -5.92 -10.95
CA GLY A 61 23.20 -7.14 -11.71
C GLY A 61 23.81 -8.41 -11.11
N ALA A 62 24.32 -8.37 -9.87
CA ALA A 62 24.83 -9.57 -9.19
C ALA A 62 23.71 -10.46 -8.63
N TYR A 63 22.53 -9.89 -8.38
CA TYR A 63 21.35 -10.61 -7.93
C TYR A 63 20.17 -10.29 -8.83
N GLU A 64 19.65 -11.31 -9.50
CA GLU A 64 18.39 -11.23 -10.23
C GLU A 64 17.26 -11.15 -9.21
N ALA A 65 16.78 -9.94 -8.95
CA ALA A 65 15.66 -9.68 -8.07
C ALA A 65 14.56 -8.94 -8.84
N PHE A 66 13.32 -9.41 -8.67
CA PHE A 66 12.15 -8.70 -9.14
C PHE A 66 11.63 -7.78 -8.03
N GLY A 67 11.60 -6.48 -8.31
CA GLY A 67 11.19 -5.47 -7.35
C GLY A 67 12.37 -4.77 -6.64
N PRO A 68 12.07 -3.90 -5.66
CA PRO A 68 13.09 -3.14 -4.94
C PRO A 68 13.87 -4.00 -3.94
N ASP A 69 15.12 -3.61 -3.67
CA ASP A 69 15.97 -4.26 -2.68
C ASP A 69 15.35 -4.20 -1.26
N THR A 70 15.67 -5.21 -0.44
CA THR A 70 15.19 -5.28 0.93
C THR A 70 16.20 -4.67 1.89
N SER A 71 15.77 -3.76 2.75
CA SER A 71 16.60 -3.18 3.82
C SER A 71 15.94 -3.37 5.18
N THR A 72 16.55 -4.20 6.02
CA THR A 72 16.08 -4.52 7.39
C THR A 72 16.97 -3.94 8.48
N GLY A 73 17.97 -3.15 8.09
CA GLY A 73 18.85 -2.43 9.01
C GLY A 73 18.10 -1.32 9.77
N LEU A 74 18.66 -0.91 10.91
CA LEU A 74 18.12 0.20 11.71
C LEU A 74 18.15 1.52 10.93
N LEU A 75 19.17 1.71 10.09
CA LEU A 75 19.20 2.77 9.09
C LEU A 75 18.79 2.17 7.72
N PRO A 76 17.64 2.58 7.16
CA PRO A 76 17.24 2.18 5.83
C PRO A 76 18.31 2.55 4.80
N ALA A 77 18.59 1.64 3.86
CA ALA A 77 19.48 1.93 2.75
C ALA A 77 18.94 3.12 1.95
N ALA A 78 19.78 4.13 1.72
CA ALA A 78 19.34 5.40 1.14
C ALA A 78 18.67 5.25 -0.23
N HIS A 79 19.16 4.34 -1.08
CA HIS A 79 18.57 4.10 -2.40
C HIS A 79 17.16 3.49 -2.32
N VAL A 80 16.91 2.58 -1.36
CA VAL A 80 15.59 2.00 -1.11
C VAL A 80 14.64 3.03 -0.50
N LEU A 81 15.13 3.82 0.46
CA LEU A 81 14.34 4.88 1.08
C LEU A 81 13.92 5.93 0.04
N LEU A 82 14.85 6.37 -0.81
CA LEU A 82 14.57 7.31 -1.90
C LEU A 82 13.57 6.74 -2.90
N TYR A 83 13.67 5.46 -3.24
CA TYR A 83 12.71 4.80 -4.13
C TYR A 83 11.28 4.91 -3.60
N TYR A 84 11.06 4.54 -2.34
CA TYR A 84 9.74 4.69 -1.71
C TYR A 84 9.34 6.17 -1.50
N ALA A 85 10.32 7.06 -1.28
CA ALA A 85 10.06 8.50 -1.19
C ALA A 85 9.47 9.08 -2.49
N VAL A 86 9.81 8.53 -3.66
CA VAL A 86 9.22 8.95 -4.94
C VAL A 86 7.71 8.66 -4.95
N PHE A 87 7.29 7.47 -4.56
CA PHE A 87 5.88 7.09 -4.52
C PHE A 87 5.11 7.88 -3.45
N PHE A 88 5.70 8.03 -2.26
CA PHE A 88 5.12 8.80 -1.18
C PHE A 88 4.94 10.27 -1.58
N GLY A 89 5.99 10.89 -2.14
CA GLY A 89 5.97 12.27 -2.60
C GLY A 89 5.00 12.47 -3.77
N TYR A 90 4.94 11.53 -4.71
CA TYR A 90 3.95 11.55 -5.78
C TYR A 90 2.52 11.52 -5.21
N GLY A 91 2.23 10.62 -4.28
CA GLY A 91 0.93 10.55 -3.62
C GLY A 91 0.56 11.85 -2.89
N ALA A 92 1.48 12.40 -2.10
CA ALA A 92 1.29 13.67 -1.39
C ALA A 92 1.04 14.84 -2.35
N ALA A 93 1.79 14.94 -3.44
CA ALA A 93 1.63 16.00 -4.43
C ALA A 93 0.39 15.81 -5.31
N ALA A 94 0.02 14.57 -5.63
CA ALA A 94 -1.18 14.24 -6.40
C ALA A 94 -2.48 14.46 -5.62
N PHE A 95 -2.45 14.33 -4.29
CA PHE A 95 -3.63 14.50 -3.42
C PHE A 95 -4.32 15.87 -3.59
N GLY A 96 -3.54 16.94 -3.73
CA GLY A 96 -4.06 18.29 -3.98
C GLY A 96 -4.16 18.67 -5.46
N ALA A 97 -3.73 17.81 -6.38
CA ALA A 97 -3.67 18.13 -7.81
C ALA A 97 -5.01 17.88 -8.49
N ARG A 98 -5.47 18.89 -9.23
CA ARG A 98 -6.66 18.81 -10.09
C ARG A 98 -6.27 18.86 -11.56
N THR A 99 -7.12 18.25 -12.36
CA THR A 99 -7.09 18.24 -13.83
C THR A 99 -7.51 19.61 -14.34
N ASP A 100 -7.22 19.91 -15.61
CA ASP A 100 -7.68 21.15 -16.27
C ASP A 100 -9.23 21.27 -16.23
N ASP A 101 -9.93 20.13 -16.15
CA ASP A 101 -11.39 20.01 -16.03
C ASP A 101 -11.90 20.10 -14.57
N GLY A 102 -11.03 20.33 -13.57
CA GLY A 102 -11.37 20.43 -12.15
C GLY A 102 -11.43 19.09 -11.39
N GLU A 103 -11.47 17.97 -12.10
CA GLU A 103 -11.47 16.63 -11.50
C GLU A 103 -10.16 16.29 -10.77
N PRO A 104 -10.18 15.56 -9.64
CA PRO A 104 -8.95 15.10 -9.00
C PRO A 104 -8.08 14.32 -9.99
N LEU A 105 -6.77 14.58 -10.01
CA LEU A 105 -5.85 13.95 -10.96
C LEU A 105 -5.86 12.41 -10.85
N ILE A 106 -6.00 11.93 -9.62
CA ILE A 106 -6.02 10.50 -9.28
C ILE A 106 -7.18 9.78 -9.96
N ASP A 107 -8.34 10.44 -10.12
CA ASP A 107 -9.54 9.87 -10.73
C ASP A 107 -9.33 9.67 -12.23
N ARG A 108 -8.70 10.65 -12.88
CA ARG A 108 -8.36 10.56 -14.31
C ARG A 108 -7.34 9.46 -14.58
N LEU A 109 -6.33 9.31 -13.71
CA LEU A 109 -5.32 8.25 -13.83
C LEU A 109 -5.93 6.86 -13.61
N GLY A 110 -6.93 6.73 -12.72
CA GLY A 110 -7.63 5.48 -12.45
C GLY A 110 -8.76 5.15 -13.42
N GLN A 111 -9.19 6.07 -14.29
CA GLN A 111 -10.37 5.90 -15.16
C GLN A 111 -10.26 4.68 -16.09
N HIS A 112 -9.05 4.38 -16.57
CA HIS A 112 -8.79 3.32 -17.54
C HIS A 112 -8.36 2.01 -16.87
N TRP A 113 -8.68 1.79 -15.59
CA TRP A 113 -8.25 0.61 -14.82
C TRP A 113 -8.56 -0.73 -15.51
N ARG A 114 -9.67 -0.82 -16.26
CA ARG A 114 -10.08 -2.03 -17.00
C ARG A 114 -9.09 -2.44 -18.08
N ILE A 115 -8.35 -1.48 -18.64
CA ILE A 115 -7.31 -1.71 -19.66
C ILE A 115 -5.95 -1.78 -18.98
N VAL A 116 -5.70 -0.84 -18.05
CA VAL A 116 -4.42 -0.73 -17.35
C VAL A 116 -4.11 -1.99 -16.54
N LEU A 117 -5.06 -2.57 -15.82
CA LEU A 117 -4.81 -3.77 -15.00
C LEU A 117 -4.43 -4.99 -15.85
N PRO A 118 -5.23 -5.42 -16.87
CA PRO A 118 -4.82 -6.53 -17.73
C PRO A 118 -3.49 -6.26 -18.46
N ALA A 119 -3.30 -5.05 -18.98
CA ALA A 119 -2.03 -4.68 -19.62
C ALA A 119 -0.85 -4.80 -18.64
N THR A 120 -1.05 -4.39 -17.39
CA THR A 120 -0.02 -4.49 -16.35
C THR A 120 0.29 -5.93 -15.97
N VAL A 121 -0.71 -6.83 -15.97
CA VAL A 121 -0.47 -8.27 -15.78
C VAL A 121 0.38 -8.85 -16.91
N VAL A 122 0.15 -8.44 -18.16
CA VAL A 122 1.01 -8.84 -19.29
C VAL A 122 2.44 -8.30 -19.11
N ILE A 123 2.57 -7.03 -18.73
CA ILE A 123 3.87 -6.41 -18.42
C ILE A 123 4.58 -7.15 -17.28
N PHE A 124 3.85 -7.60 -16.25
CA PHE A 124 4.40 -8.40 -15.16
C PHE A 124 5.02 -9.70 -15.68
N LEU A 125 4.29 -10.45 -16.52
CA LEU A 125 4.81 -11.70 -17.10
C LEU A 125 6.06 -11.45 -17.97
N MET A 126 6.04 -10.39 -18.78
CA MET A 126 7.20 -9.96 -19.56
C MET A 126 8.38 -9.53 -18.67
N ALA A 127 8.10 -8.88 -17.54
CA ALA A 127 9.12 -8.44 -16.60
C ALA A 127 9.78 -9.63 -15.90
N ILE A 128 9.00 -10.67 -15.55
CA ILE A 128 9.51 -11.92 -14.99
C ILE A 128 10.43 -12.60 -15.99
N ASP A 129 9.99 -12.77 -17.23
CA ASP A 129 10.78 -13.36 -18.31
C ASP A 129 12.08 -12.55 -18.56
N ALA A 130 12.00 -11.23 -18.63
CA ALA A 130 13.17 -10.38 -18.82
C ALA A 130 14.15 -10.38 -17.61
N THR A 131 13.69 -10.79 -16.43
CA THR A 131 14.51 -10.82 -15.19
C THR A 131 15.13 -12.18 -14.92
N PHE A 132 14.39 -13.26 -15.19
CA PHE A 132 14.75 -14.64 -14.80
C PHE A 132 14.79 -15.61 -16.00
N GLY A 133 14.53 -15.12 -17.20
CA GLY A 133 14.56 -15.93 -18.43
C GLY A 133 15.99 -16.23 -18.89
N ASP A 134 16.08 -17.02 -19.95
CA ASP A 134 17.35 -17.55 -20.45
C ASP A 134 18.30 -16.45 -20.98
N GLU A 135 17.76 -15.32 -21.44
CA GLU A 135 18.50 -14.18 -21.99
C GLU A 135 18.15 -12.89 -21.20
N PRO A 136 18.72 -12.71 -19.99
CA PRO A 136 18.35 -11.60 -19.12
C PRO A 136 18.72 -10.24 -19.72
N ASN A 137 17.72 -9.41 -20.01
CA ASN A 137 17.91 -8.04 -20.46
C ASN A 137 17.71 -7.07 -19.29
N ARG A 138 18.81 -6.63 -18.66
CA ARG A 138 18.78 -5.73 -17.50
C ARG A 138 17.92 -4.48 -17.74
N TRP A 139 18.14 -3.78 -18.84
CA TRP A 139 17.41 -2.52 -19.10
C TRP A 139 15.94 -2.79 -19.45
N GLY A 140 15.67 -3.86 -20.19
CA GLY A 140 14.30 -4.33 -20.45
C GLY A 140 13.56 -4.64 -19.16
N SER A 141 14.19 -5.43 -18.27
CA SER A 141 13.66 -5.77 -16.94
C SER A 141 13.37 -4.52 -16.11
N VAL A 142 14.34 -3.59 -15.97
CA VAL A 142 14.16 -2.36 -15.19
C VAL A 142 13.00 -1.51 -15.71
N VAL A 143 12.89 -1.33 -17.03
CA VAL A 143 11.79 -0.57 -17.64
C VAL A 143 10.45 -1.27 -17.38
N LEU A 144 10.38 -2.59 -17.60
CA LEU A 144 9.15 -3.36 -17.40
C LEU A 144 8.72 -3.37 -15.92
N GLN A 145 9.66 -3.47 -14.98
CA GLN A 145 9.37 -3.39 -13.54
C GLN A 145 8.81 -2.02 -13.14
N VAL A 146 9.36 -0.92 -13.69
CA VAL A 146 8.84 0.43 -13.44
C VAL A 146 7.45 0.62 -14.06
N LEU A 147 7.23 0.14 -15.29
CA LEU A 147 5.91 0.15 -15.91
C LEU A 147 4.90 -0.68 -15.10
N TYR A 148 5.33 -1.84 -14.60
CA TYR A 148 4.53 -2.70 -13.75
C TYR A 148 4.09 -2.00 -12.46
N VAL A 149 5.03 -1.44 -11.68
CA VAL A 149 4.70 -0.85 -10.38
C VAL A 149 3.76 0.36 -10.52
N TRP A 150 3.99 1.23 -11.50
CA TRP A 150 3.09 2.38 -11.76
C TRP A 150 1.75 1.96 -12.34
N GLY A 151 1.74 1.00 -13.27
CA GLY A 151 0.51 0.44 -13.85
C GLY A 151 -0.37 -0.22 -12.80
N MET A 152 0.23 -1.02 -11.91
CA MET A 152 -0.48 -1.67 -10.80
C MET A 152 -1.02 -0.63 -9.84
N THR A 153 -0.21 0.39 -9.49
CA THR A 153 -0.62 1.45 -8.57
C THR A 153 -1.85 2.21 -9.11
N PHE A 154 -1.79 2.74 -10.34
CA PHE A 154 -2.94 3.47 -10.90
C PHE A 154 -4.13 2.58 -11.22
N GLY A 155 -3.88 1.36 -11.70
CA GLY A 155 -4.92 0.38 -11.98
C GLY A 155 -5.70 -0.02 -10.73
N LEU A 156 -5.01 -0.30 -9.62
CA LEU A 156 -5.65 -0.63 -8.35
C LEU A 156 -6.37 0.59 -7.77
N ILE A 157 -5.76 1.78 -7.76
CA ILE A 157 -6.44 3.01 -7.33
C ILE A 157 -7.76 3.19 -8.08
N GLY A 158 -7.74 3.05 -9.41
CA GLY A 158 -8.94 3.14 -10.24
C GLY A 158 -9.99 2.08 -9.93
N LEU A 159 -9.56 0.83 -9.76
CA LEU A 159 -10.43 -0.29 -9.38
C LEU A 159 -11.14 -0.03 -8.03
N PHE A 160 -10.37 0.37 -7.01
CA PHE A 160 -10.90 0.64 -5.68
C PHE A 160 -11.85 1.85 -5.67
N ARG A 161 -11.53 2.92 -6.41
CA ARG A 161 -12.44 4.07 -6.55
C ARG A 161 -13.74 3.69 -7.26
N GLN A 162 -13.71 2.82 -8.27
CA GLN A 162 -14.92 2.46 -9.00
C GLN A 162 -15.79 1.43 -8.24
N LEU A 163 -15.17 0.44 -7.60
CA LEU A 163 -15.90 -0.67 -6.96
C LEU A 163 -16.22 -0.42 -5.48
N LEU A 164 -15.43 0.42 -4.81
CA LEU A 164 -15.46 0.61 -3.35
C LEU A 164 -15.58 2.09 -2.94
N SER A 165 -16.05 2.97 -3.84
CA SER A 165 -16.35 4.39 -3.52
C SER A 165 -17.55 4.56 -2.59
N GLY A 166 -18.48 3.61 -2.56
CA GLY A 166 -19.64 3.68 -1.67
C GLY A 166 -19.27 3.40 -0.21
N GLU A 167 -19.90 4.12 0.72
CA GLU A 167 -19.75 3.86 2.14
C GLU A 167 -20.31 2.48 2.49
N ARG A 168 -19.41 1.53 2.76
CA ARG A 168 -19.75 0.17 3.17
C ARG A 168 -19.10 -0.15 4.49
N TYR A 169 -19.94 -0.53 5.46
CA TYR A 169 -19.47 -0.87 6.81
C TYR A 169 -18.36 -1.93 6.80
N TRP A 170 -18.54 -3.02 6.04
CA TRP A 170 -17.56 -4.11 5.99
C TRP A 170 -16.24 -3.71 5.35
N VAL A 171 -16.26 -2.82 4.35
CA VAL A 171 -15.04 -2.31 3.70
C VAL A 171 -14.25 -1.43 4.66
N ARG A 172 -14.94 -0.53 5.36
CA ARG A 172 -14.34 0.29 6.43
C ARG A 172 -13.76 -0.61 7.52
N TYR A 173 -14.56 -1.57 8.02
CA TYR A 173 -14.14 -2.50 9.05
C TYR A 173 -12.87 -3.28 8.66
N LEU A 174 -12.83 -3.81 7.43
CA LEU A 174 -11.67 -4.55 6.93
C LEU A 174 -10.42 -3.66 6.84
N SER A 175 -10.57 -2.44 6.29
CA SER A 175 -9.48 -1.46 6.22
C SER A 175 -8.89 -1.15 7.60
N ASP A 176 -9.76 -0.99 8.60
CA ASP A 176 -9.34 -0.67 9.97
C ASP A 176 -8.65 -1.86 10.66
N ALA A 177 -9.10 -3.08 10.35
CA ALA A 177 -8.49 -4.30 10.85
C ALA A 177 -7.14 -4.59 10.17
N SER A 178 -6.90 -4.11 8.95
CA SER A 178 -5.67 -4.37 8.18
C SER A 178 -4.41 -3.96 8.92
N TYR A 179 -4.44 -2.88 9.70
CA TYR A 179 -3.28 -2.48 10.50
C TYR A 179 -2.99 -3.48 11.64
N TRP A 180 -4.03 -3.95 12.34
CA TRP A 180 -3.89 -5.00 13.36
C TRP A 180 -3.42 -6.32 12.76
N MET A 181 -3.98 -6.69 11.60
CA MET A 181 -3.57 -7.87 10.86
C MET A 181 -2.10 -7.79 10.47
N TYR A 182 -1.65 -6.65 9.95
CA TYR A 182 -0.24 -6.44 9.59
C TYR A 182 0.71 -6.64 10.79
N LEU A 183 0.36 -6.18 11.99
CA LEU A 183 1.21 -6.36 13.17
C LEU A 183 1.30 -7.82 13.66
N LEU A 184 0.19 -8.55 13.68
CA LEU A 184 0.12 -9.87 14.34
C LEU A 184 0.07 -11.07 13.40
N HIS A 185 -0.11 -10.88 12.09
CA HIS A 185 -0.23 -12.04 11.18
C HIS A 185 1.02 -12.91 11.19
N LEU A 186 2.22 -12.35 11.18
CA LEU A 186 3.44 -13.14 11.05
C LEU A 186 3.65 -14.16 12.18
N PRO A 187 3.64 -13.79 13.49
CA PRO A 187 3.78 -14.78 14.56
C PRO A 187 2.66 -15.81 14.54
N LEU A 188 1.42 -15.42 14.23
CA LEU A 188 0.30 -16.37 14.15
C LEU A 188 0.42 -17.34 12.97
N VAL A 189 0.89 -16.88 11.82
CA VAL A 189 1.17 -17.73 10.66
C VAL A 189 2.27 -18.74 11.00
N ILE A 190 3.36 -18.30 11.64
CA ILE A 190 4.45 -19.20 12.05
C ILE A 190 3.94 -20.29 13.00
N LEU A 191 3.15 -19.91 14.00
CA LEU A 191 2.54 -20.87 14.94
C LEU A 191 1.56 -21.83 14.25
N ALA A 192 0.72 -21.32 13.34
CA ALA A 192 -0.22 -22.15 12.58
C ALA A 192 0.50 -23.12 11.62
N GLN A 193 1.61 -22.68 11.01
CA GLN A 193 2.47 -23.51 10.18
C GLN A 193 3.13 -24.63 10.98
N ASP A 194 3.61 -24.33 12.19
CA ASP A 194 4.21 -25.33 13.08
C ASP A 194 3.17 -26.38 13.51
N TRP A 195 1.94 -25.95 13.83
CA TRP A 195 0.86 -26.85 14.26
C TRP A 195 0.36 -27.80 13.16
N ILE A 196 0.21 -27.30 11.92
CA ILE A 196 -0.34 -28.08 10.79
C ILE A 196 0.80 -28.76 9.97
N ARG A 197 2.06 -28.63 10.41
CA ARG A 197 3.24 -29.15 9.70
C ARG A 197 3.08 -30.63 9.35
N ASP A 198 2.77 -31.45 10.35
CA ASP A 198 2.77 -32.91 10.24
C ASP A 198 1.46 -33.51 9.72
N TRP A 199 0.45 -32.68 9.42
CA TRP A 199 -0.84 -33.17 8.95
C TRP A 199 -0.71 -33.72 7.52
N ASP A 200 -1.34 -34.85 7.22
CA ASP A 200 -1.33 -35.43 5.87
C ASP A 200 -2.35 -34.75 4.94
N ILE A 201 -2.17 -33.45 4.72
CA ILE A 201 -3.04 -32.61 3.87
C ILE A 201 -2.21 -32.04 2.71
N PRO A 202 -2.76 -31.97 1.48
CA PRO A 202 -2.08 -31.33 0.35
C PRO A 202 -1.72 -29.86 0.61
N ARG A 203 -0.69 -29.37 -0.10
CA ARG A 203 -0.08 -28.05 0.15
C ARG A 203 -1.06 -26.87 0.02
N ILE A 204 -1.90 -26.88 -1.01
CA ILE A 204 -2.83 -25.77 -1.30
C ILE A 204 -3.93 -25.65 -0.22
N PRO A 205 -4.64 -26.73 0.16
CA PRO A 205 -5.56 -26.68 1.29
C PRO A 205 -4.92 -26.24 2.61
N LYS A 206 -3.70 -26.71 2.93
CA LYS A 206 -2.97 -26.23 4.12
C LYS A 206 -2.73 -24.72 4.07
N PHE A 207 -2.26 -24.21 2.94
CA PHE A 207 -2.03 -22.78 2.74
C PHE A 207 -3.31 -21.97 2.93
N LEU A 208 -4.41 -22.38 2.27
CA LEU A 208 -5.69 -21.70 2.40
C LEU A 208 -6.23 -21.76 3.84
N ALA A 209 -6.10 -22.91 4.52
CA ALA A 209 -6.52 -23.05 5.91
C ALA A 209 -5.77 -22.09 6.84
N ILE A 210 -4.45 -21.95 6.65
CA ILE A 210 -3.64 -21.01 7.43
C ILE A 210 -4.03 -19.56 7.11
N CYS A 211 -4.14 -19.20 5.84
CA CYS A 211 -4.53 -17.84 5.44
C CYS A 211 -5.90 -17.45 6.00
N TRP A 212 -6.93 -18.25 5.73
CA TRP A 212 -8.29 -17.94 6.18
C TRP A 212 -8.43 -18.06 7.70
N GLY A 213 -7.78 -19.04 8.32
CA GLY A 213 -7.81 -19.25 9.76
C GLY A 213 -7.18 -18.09 10.52
N VAL A 214 -5.95 -17.70 10.14
CA VAL A 214 -5.24 -16.58 10.78
C VAL A 214 -5.94 -15.26 10.50
N SER A 215 -6.39 -14.99 9.27
CA SER A 215 -7.15 -13.77 8.96
C SER A 215 -8.47 -13.72 9.72
N GLY A 216 -9.21 -14.82 9.81
CA GLY A 216 -10.45 -14.91 10.58
C GLY A 216 -10.22 -14.64 12.07
N LEU A 217 -9.20 -15.28 12.66
CA LEU A 217 -8.81 -15.05 14.05
C LEU A 217 -8.43 -13.59 14.31
N LEU A 218 -7.66 -12.97 13.41
CA LEU A 218 -7.28 -11.57 13.53
C LEU A 218 -8.46 -10.62 13.39
N LEU A 219 -9.40 -10.91 12.49
CA LEU A 219 -10.64 -10.13 12.37
C LEU A 219 -11.49 -10.25 13.64
N LEU A 220 -11.58 -11.43 14.25
CA LEU A 220 -12.32 -11.63 15.50
C LEU A 220 -11.64 -10.92 16.67
N THR A 221 -10.33 -11.09 16.83
CA THR A 221 -9.57 -10.41 17.90
C THR A 221 -9.61 -8.90 17.73
N TYR A 222 -9.56 -8.39 16.50
CA TYR A 222 -9.76 -6.96 16.24
C TYR A 222 -11.12 -6.48 16.75
N ARG A 223 -12.20 -7.22 16.44
CA ARG A 223 -13.57 -6.85 16.87
C ARG A 223 -13.71 -6.76 18.38
N TYR A 224 -13.21 -7.77 19.10
CA TYR A 224 -13.49 -7.95 20.52
C TYR A 224 -12.44 -7.33 21.44
N LEU A 225 -11.17 -7.33 21.05
CA LEU A 225 -10.05 -6.96 21.93
C LEU A 225 -9.39 -5.63 21.54
N VAL A 226 -9.54 -5.16 20.30
CA VAL A 226 -8.78 -3.98 19.83
C VAL A 226 -9.68 -2.80 19.52
N ARG A 227 -10.78 -3.00 18.79
CA ARG A 227 -11.54 -1.91 18.18
C ARG A 227 -12.01 -0.82 19.14
N TYR A 228 -12.35 -1.18 20.37
CA TYR A 228 -12.83 -0.25 21.40
C TYR A 228 -11.86 -0.11 22.59
N THR A 229 -10.59 -0.47 22.40
CA THR A 229 -9.56 -0.34 23.44
C THR A 229 -8.62 0.83 23.15
N PRO A 230 -7.83 1.28 24.14
CA PRO A 230 -6.80 2.29 23.92
C PRO A 230 -5.83 1.90 22.79
N ILE A 231 -5.59 0.59 22.60
CA ILE A 231 -4.82 0.06 21.47
C ILE A 231 -5.52 0.41 20.16
N GLY A 232 -6.81 0.10 19.99
CA GLY A 232 -7.55 0.49 18.79
C GLY A 232 -7.58 2.00 18.56
N THR A 233 -7.63 2.78 19.64
CA THR A 233 -7.60 4.26 19.58
C THR A 233 -6.24 4.78 19.11
N LEU A 234 -5.14 4.21 19.60
CA LEU A 234 -3.79 4.55 19.15
C LEU A 234 -3.58 4.18 17.67
N LEU A 235 -4.08 3.02 17.25
CA LEU A 235 -3.83 2.49 15.92
C LEU A 235 -4.73 3.08 14.83
N ASN A 236 -6.00 3.37 15.15
CA ASN A 236 -7.02 3.76 14.17
C ASN A 236 -7.77 5.06 14.53
N GLY A 237 -7.34 5.77 15.57
CA GLY A 237 -8.05 6.93 16.13
C GLY A 237 -9.24 6.56 17.02
N PRO A 238 -9.77 7.52 17.80
CA PRO A 238 -10.88 7.28 18.73
C PRO A 238 -12.17 6.91 18.01
N ARG A 239 -12.90 5.93 18.54
CA ARG A 239 -14.15 5.42 17.96
C ARG A 239 -15.21 5.29 19.02
N THR A 240 -16.35 5.93 18.77
CA THR A 240 -17.55 5.78 19.58
C THR A 240 -18.39 4.61 19.07
N ARG A 241 -19.02 3.87 19.99
CA ARG A 241 -20.11 2.96 19.60
C ARG A 241 -21.27 3.83 19.12
N PRO A 242 -21.99 3.45 18.05
CA PRO A 242 -23.27 4.08 17.77
C PRO A 242 -24.13 3.92 19.01
N GLU A 243 -24.54 5.03 19.62
CA GLU A 243 -25.51 4.97 20.71
C GLU A 243 -26.80 4.35 20.16
N PRO A 244 -27.50 3.50 20.93
CA PRO A 244 -28.82 3.07 20.55
C PRO A 244 -29.69 4.32 20.35
N SER A 245 -30.25 4.48 19.16
CA SER A 245 -31.21 5.56 18.87
C SER A 245 -32.28 5.59 19.96
N PRO A 246 -32.60 6.74 20.57
CA PRO A 246 -33.62 6.84 21.63
C PRO A 246 -35.05 6.48 21.18
N SER A 247 -35.26 6.17 19.90
CA SER A 247 -36.58 6.06 19.28
C SER A 247 -37.41 4.82 19.64
N VAL A 248 -37.06 4.05 20.68
CA VAL A 248 -37.84 2.88 21.13
C VAL A 248 -38.22 2.93 22.62
N ALA A 249 -37.77 3.93 23.38
CA ALA A 249 -38.06 4.02 24.82
C ALA A 249 -39.33 4.82 25.19
N GLY A 250 -40.09 5.34 24.20
CA GLY A 250 -41.19 6.29 24.43
C GLY A 250 -42.56 5.82 23.96
N THR A 251 -42.97 4.57 24.23
CA THR A 251 -44.34 4.11 23.89
C THR A 251 -44.94 3.13 24.89
N ILE A 252 -44.57 3.26 26.16
CA ILE A 252 -45.25 2.59 27.28
C ILE A 252 -45.53 3.63 28.36
N ASP A 253 -46.41 4.57 28.04
CA ASP A 253 -47.23 5.28 29.03
C ASP A 253 -48.46 5.85 28.29
N GLY A 254 -49.63 5.28 28.54
CA GLY A 254 -50.93 5.85 28.15
C GLY A 254 -51.87 4.94 27.36
N SER A 255 -52.49 3.99 28.06
CA SER A 255 -53.92 3.64 27.89
C SER A 255 -54.38 2.73 29.03
#